data_AF-A0ABD6S9D6-F1
#
_entry.id   AF-A0ABD6S9D6-F1
#
_cell.length_a   1.000
_cell.length_b   1.000
_cell.length_c   1.000
_cell.angle_alpha   90.00
_cell.angle_beta   90.00
_cell.angle_gamma   90.00
#
_symmetry.space_group_name_H-M   'P 1'
#
loop_
_entity.id
_entity.type
_entity.pdbx_description
1 polymer ?
#
loop_
_entity_poly.entity_id
_entity_poly.type
_entity_poly.pdbx_seq_one_letter_code
_entity_poly.pdbx_strand_id
1 'polypeptide(L)'
;MAKRIQEMPVELKEKLREFDRHASIAKNLFGEISEMIEDYGVPFDNLVANSDIFSDEPHTEALAYISNSEGHIEENIAEVEKVFLYYANKGKK
;
A
#
# COMPACT_ATOMS: atom_id res chain seq x y z
N MET A 1 17.69 -25.90 39.97
CA MET A 1 16.97 -24.61 39.97
C MET A 1 15.82 -24.72 38.98
N ALA A 2 14.58 -24.41 39.37
CA ALA A 2 13.46 -24.44 38.45
C ALA A 2 13.53 -23.23 37.51
N LYS A 3 13.44 -23.46 36.19
CA LYS A 3 13.36 -22.40 35.18
C LYS A 3 12.03 -21.68 35.37
N ARG A 4 12.03 -20.40 35.75
CA ARG A 4 10.79 -19.61 35.75
C ARG A 4 10.30 -19.48 34.31
N ILE A 5 9.04 -19.84 34.07
CA ILE A 5 8.40 -19.61 32.78
C ILE A 5 8.14 -18.11 32.70
N GLN A 6 8.80 -17.45 31.75
CA GLN A 6 8.52 -16.05 31.47
C GLN A 6 7.21 -15.97 30.67
N GLU A 7 6.22 -15.30 31.22
CA GLU A 7 4.99 -14.99 30.50
C GLU A 7 5.12 -13.65 29.76
N MET A 8 4.38 -13.51 28.66
CA MET A 8 4.30 -12.25 27.92
C MET A 8 3.53 -11.20 28.75
N PRO A 9 4.09 -10.00 28.95
CA PRO A 9 3.40 -8.92 29.66
C PRO A 9 2.04 -8.59 29.07
N VAL A 10 1.06 -8.29 29.93
CA VAL A 10 -0.30 -7.92 29.49
C VAL A 10 -0.26 -6.69 28.58
N GLU A 11 0.56 -5.69 28.91
CA GLU A 11 0.74 -4.46 28.13
C GLU A 11 1.20 -4.75 26.70
N LEU A 12 2.10 -5.70 26.50
CA LEU A 12 2.53 -6.11 25.16
C LEU A 12 1.38 -6.77 24.39
N LYS A 13 0.59 -7.64 25.04
CA LYS A 13 -0.59 -8.25 24.40
C LYS A 13 -1.62 -7.20 24.00
N GLU A 14 -1.81 -6.17 24.81
CA GLU A 14 -2.71 -5.05 24.49
C GLU A 14 -2.20 -4.26 23.28
N LYS A 15 -0.90 -3.96 23.22
CA LYS A 15 -0.31 -3.30 22.06
C LYS A 15 -0.39 -4.13 20.78
N LEU A 16 -0.25 -5.45 20.87
CA LEU A 16 -0.45 -6.34 19.73
C LEU A 16 -1.90 -6.29 19.20
N ARG A 17 -2.91 -6.21 20.08
CA ARG A 17 -4.32 -6.06 19.67
C ARG A 17 -4.60 -4.69 19.04
N GLU A 18 -4.00 -3.64 19.59
CA GLU A 18 -4.10 -2.31 19.02
C GLU A 18 -3.47 -2.27 17.61
N PHE A 19 -2.28 -2.85 17.45
CA PHE A 19 -1.62 -2.99 16.15
C PHE A 19 -2.46 -3.78 15.15
N ASP A 20 -3.00 -4.94 15.52
CA ASP A 20 -3.86 -5.77 14.67
C ASP A 20 -5.11 -5.00 14.17
N ARG A 21 -5.72 -4.20 15.05
CA ARG A 21 -6.84 -3.34 14.68
C ARG A 21 -6.42 -2.28 13.65
N HIS A 22 -5.29 -1.61 13.84
CA HIS A 22 -4.80 -0.61 12.88
C HIS A 22 -4.40 -1.24 11.54
N ALA A 23 -3.73 -2.40 11.57
CA ALA A 23 -3.39 -3.16 10.37
C ALA A 23 -4.65 -3.60 9.61
N SER A 24 -5.70 -4.02 10.31
CA SER A 24 -6.99 -4.38 9.70
C SER A 24 -7.66 -3.19 9.02
N ILE A 25 -7.64 -2.00 9.65
CA ILE A 25 -8.16 -0.77 9.06
C ILE A 25 -7.37 -0.39 7.81
N ALA A 26 -6.02 -0.41 7.90
CA ALA A 26 -5.15 -0.10 6.77
C ALA A 26 -5.38 -1.06 5.60
N LYS A 27 -5.53 -2.37 5.88
CA LYS A 27 -5.83 -3.38 4.86
C LYS A 27 -7.16 -3.11 4.15
N ASN A 28 -8.22 -2.78 4.90
CA ASN A 28 -9.52 -2.48 4.31
C ASN A 28 -9.45 -1.23 3.42
N LEU A 29 -8.85 -0.15 3.91
CA LEU A 29 -8.67 1.08 3.13
C LEU A 29 -7.85 0.85 1.87
N PHE A 30 -6.79 0.02 1.95
CA PHE A 30 -5.98 -0.33 0.79
C PHE A 30 -6.79 -1.13 -0.26
N GLY A 31 -7.70 -2.00 0.19
CA GLY A 31 -8.65 -2.69 -0.68
C GLY A 31 -9.60 -1.72 -1.38
N GLU A 32 -10.21 -0.80 -0.64
CA GLU A 32 -11.08 0.25 -1.21
C GLU A 32 -10.34 1.10 -2.25
N ILE A 33 -9.08 1.48 -1.98
CA ILE A 33 -8.24 2.22 -2.93
C ILE A 33 -7.99 1.38 -4.20
N SER A 34 -7.71 0.08 -4.06
CA SER A 34 -7.52 -0.82 -5.20
C SER A 34 -8.76 -0.90 -6.09
N GLU A 35 -9.93 -1.10 -5.49
CA GLU A 35 -11.21 -1.12 -6.20
C GLU A 35 -11.48 0.20 -6.92
N MET A 36 -11.24 1.33 -6.24
CA MET A 36 -11.39 2.66 -6.83
C MET A 36 -10.46 2.88 -8.03
N ILE A 37 -9.22 2.37 -7.99
CA ILE A 37 -8.25 2.51 -9.09
C ILE A 37 -8.65 1.65 -10.29
N GLU A 38 -9.10 0.42 -10.04
CA GLU A 38 -9.59 -0.50 -11.07
C GLU A 38 -10.80 0.05 -11.83
N ASP A 39 -11.71 0.77 -11.15
CA ASP A 39 -12.87 1.43 -11.77
C ASP A 39 -12.48 2.45 -12.87
N TYR A 40 -11.27 3.01 -12.81
CA TYR A 40 -10.74 3.90 -13.86
C TYR A 40 -9.95 3.17 -14.95
N GLY A 41 -9.88 1.83 -14.89
CA GLY A 41 -9.10 1.01 -15.83
C GLY A 41 -7.59 1.13 -15.63
N VAL A 42 -7.14 1.53 -14.44
CA VAL A 42 -5.71 1.64 -14.11
C VAL A 42 -5.23 0.30 -13.55
N PRO A 43 -4.20 -0.33 -14.15
CA PRO A 43 -3.65 -1.57 -13.60
C PRO A 43 -3.00 -1.33 -12.24
N PHE A 44 -3.50 -2.01 -11.21
CA PHE A 44 -2.99 -1.83 -9.84
C PHE A 44 -1.50 -2.13 -9.71
N ASP A 45 -1.02 -3.18 -10.39
CA ASP A 45 0.39 -3.60 -10.37
C ASP A 45 1.34 -2.49 -10.82
N ASN A 46 0.90 -1.58 -11.70
CA ASN A 46 1.69 -0.43 -12.14
C ASN A 46 1.86 0.66 -11.07
N LEU A 47 1.21 0.55 -9.92
CA LEU A 47 1.32 1.49 -8.80
C LEU A 47 2.10 0.93 -7.61
N VAL A 48 2.35 -0.38 -7.59
CA VAL A 48 3.00 -1.09 -6.48
C VAL A 48 4.29 -1.83 -6.87
N ALA A 49 4.56 -2.04 -8.16
CA ALA A 49 5.73 -2.78 -8.61
C ALA A 49 6.76 -1.88 -9.32
N ASN A 50 8.04 -2.15 -9.04
CA ASN A 50 9.12 -1.78 -9.95
C ASN A 50 8.92 -2.50 -11.29
N SER A 51 9.06 -1.78 -12.39
CA SER A 51 8.71 -2.20 -13.74
C SER A 51 9.12 -3.61 -14.14
N ASP A 52 8.30 -4.19 -15.02
CA ASP A 52 8.83 -5.03 -16.09
C ASP A 52 9.73 -4.16 -17.00
N ILE A 53 11.04 -4.44 -17.00
CA ILE A 53 12.06 -3.73 -17.79
C ILE A 53 11.79 -3.73 -19.30
N PHE A 54 10.82 -4.53 -19.77
CA PHE A 54 10.40 -4.59 -21.17
C PHE A 54 9.14 -3.78 -21.49
N SER A 55 8.53 -3.11 -20.50
CA SER A 55 7.34 -2.28 -20.71
C SER A 55 7.68 -0.80 -20.87
N ASP A 56 7.19 -0.19 -21.95
CA ASP A 56 7.24 1.26 -22.18
C ASP A 56 6.16 2.02 -21.39
N GLU A 57 5.33 1.31 -20.61
CA GLU A 57 4.25 1.92 -19.85
C GLU A 57 4.75 2.49 -18.50
N PRO A 58 4.21 3.63 -18.05
CA PRO A 58 4.61 4.22 -16.79
C PRO A 58 4.19 3.31 -15.62
N HIS A 59 5.02 3.33 -14.59
CA HIS A 59 4.86 2.56 -13.37
C HIS A 59 5.48 3.36 -12.21
N THR A 60 5.08 3.02 -10.98
CA THR A 60 5.61 3.58 -9.75
C THR A 60 5.49 2.57 -8.62
N GLU A 61 6.29 2.73 -7.56
CA GLU A 61 6.14 2.01 -6.30
C GLU A 61 5.46 2.87 -5.22
N ALA A 62 5.01 4.07 -5.58
CA ALA A 62 4.53 5.07 -4.63
C ALA A 62 3.33 4.58 -3.79
N LEU A 63 2.45 3.72 -4.34
CA LEU A 63 1.36 3.14 -3.56
C LEU A 63 1.87 2.09 -2.55
N ALA A 64 2.92 1.35 -2.89
CA ALA A 64 3.61 0.48 -1.96
C ALA A 64 4.31 1.28 -0.84
N TYR A 65 4.97 2.39 -1.18
CA TYR A 65 5.58 3.29 -0.19
C TYR A 65 4.54 3.86 0.77
N ILE A 66 3.36 4.28 0.29
CA ILE A 66 2.25 4.72 1.15
C ILE A 66 1.84 3.59 2.11
N SER A 67 1.68 2.36 1.62
CA SER A 67 1.28 1.22 2.46
C SER A 67 2.32 0.86 3.53
N ASN A 68 3.59 1.11 3.26
CA ASN A 68 4.70 0.89 4.17
C ASN A 68 5.02 2.10 5.05
N SER A 69 4.27 3.21 4.91
CA SER A 69 4.57 4.50 5.57
C SER A 69 5.99 5.02 5.27
N GLU A 70 6.43 4.85 4.02
CA GLU A 70 7.73 5.27 3.48
C GLU A 70 7.60 6.51 2.58
N GLY A 71 8.64 7.34 2.55
CA GLY A 71 8.68 8.56 1.72
C GLY A 71 7.83 9.72 2.24
N HIS A 72 7.63 10.74 1.41
CA HIS A 72 6.78 11.89 1.72
C HIS A 72 5.40 11.70 1.07
N ILE A 73 4.33 11.84 1.85
CA ILE A 73 2.96 11.52 1.40
C ILE A 73 2.56 12.28 0.12
N GLU A 74 2.84 13.57 0.04
CA GLU A 74 2.48 14.38 -1.13
C GLU A 74 3.29 14.02 -2.38
N GLU A 75 4.53 13.56 -2.21
CA GLU A 75 5.37 13.12 -3.33
C GLU A 75 4.89 11.79 -3.88
N ASN A 76 4.55 10.85 -2.97
CA ASN A 76 3.97 9.57 -3.35
C ASN A 76 2.62 9.75 -4.05
N ILE A 77 1.76 10.63 -3.55
CA ILE A 77 0.46 10.92 -4.19
C ILE A 77 0.67 11.47 -5.62
N ALA A 78 1.61 12.40 -5.81
CA ALA A 78 1.90 12.96 -7.12
C ALA A 78 2.39 11.90 -8.13
N GLU A 79 3.23 10.95 -7.69
CA GLU A 79 3.69 9.84 -8.54
C GLU A 79 2.55 8.86 -8.88
N VAL A 80 1.67 8.54 -7.93
CA VAL A 80 0.46 7.75 -8.20
C VAL A 80 -0.44 8.46 -9.20
N GLU A 81 -0.69 9.76 -9.02
CA GLU A 81 -1.52 10.57 -9.92
C GLU A 81 -0.99 10.57 -11.36
N LYS A 82 0.32 10.73 -11.53
CA LYS A 82 0.97 10.72 -12.84
C LYS A 82 0.72 9.42 -13.62
N VAL A 83 0.88 8.27 -12.96
CA VAL A 83 0.62 6.96 -13.58
C VAL A 83 -0.88 6.74 -13.81
N PHE A 84 -1.70 7.10 -12.82
CA PHE A 84 -3.15 7.03 -12.91
C PHE A 84 -3.69 7.79 -14.14
N LEU A 85 -3.27 9.05 -14.32
CA LEU A 85 -3.73 9.89 -15.42
C LEU A 85 -3.32 9.34 -16.80
N TYR A 86 -2.18 8.66 -16.91
CA TYR A 86 -1.80 7.99 -18.15
C TYR A 86 -2.81 6.90 -18.54
N TYR A 87 -3.10 5.98 -17.62
CA TYR A 87 -3.99 4.85 -17.88
C TYR A 87 -5.45 5.26 -18.02
N ALA A 88 -5.95 6.12 -17.13
CA ALA A 88 -7.33 6.59 -17.15
C ALA A 88 -7.71 7.33 -18.45
N ASN A 89 -6.71 7.86 -19.17
CA ASN A 89 -6.87 8.56 -20.45
C ASN A 89 -6.36 7.77 -21.66
N LYS A 90 -5.84 6.56 -21.48
CA LYS A 90 -5.33 5.72 -22.58
C LYS A 90 -6.48 5.38 -23.53
N GLY A 91 -6.28 5.64 -24.83
CA GLY A 91 -7.29 5.38 -25.87
C GLY A 91 -8.43 6.40 -25.98
N LYS A 92 -8.43 7.47 -25.18
CA LYS A 92 -9.42 8.58 -25.28
C LYS A 92 -8.97 9.71 -26.22
N LYS A 93 -8.20 9.39 -27.26
CA LYS A 93 -7.74 10.35 -28.28
C LYS A 93 -8.44 10.14 -29.61
#